data_AF-A0A963VJT6-F1
#
_entry.id   AF-A0A963VJT6-F1
#
_cell.length_a   1.000
_cell.length_b   1.000
_cell.length_c   1.000
_cell.angle_alpha   90.00
_cell.angle_beta   90.00
_cell.angle_gamma   90.00
#
_symmetry.space_group_name_H-M   'P 1'
#
loop_
_entity.id
_entity.type
_entity.pdbx_description
1 polymer ?
#
loop_
_entity_poly.entity_id
_entity_poly.type
_entity_poly.pdbx_seq_one_letter_code
_entity_poly.pdbx_strand_id
1 'polypeptide(L)'
;MKLRCWGTRGSIPVSLTAPDVRAKIVRALQGATGIDLADPAAIETYVDALGFDVAGTFGGHSACLQIETGGREHLVLDLGTGVRALGQQMLARFGPQVPQTYHVFLSHLHWDHIMGLPFFTPVYI
;
A
#
# COMPACT_ATOMS: atom_id res chain seq x y z
N MET A 1 15.52 11.88 -5.54
CA MET A 1 15.23 10.43 -5.59
C MET A 1 14.14 10.15 -4.56
N LYS A 2 12.97 9.64 -4.97
CA LYS A 2 11.86 9.30 -4.05
C LYS A 2 11.75 7.79 -3.94
N LEU A 3 11.63 7.27 -2.71
CA LEU A 3 11.37 5.87 -2.43
C LEU A 3 9.90 5.71 -2.02
N ARG A 4 9.21 4.76 -2.63
CA ARG A 4 7.84 4.39 -2.27
C ARG A 4 7.80 2.95 -1.78
N CYS A 5 7.19 2.76 -0.61
CA CYS A 5 7.01 1.44 -0.01
C CYS A 5 5.64 0.87 -0.39
N TRP A 6 5.61 -0.16 -1.22
CA TRP A 6 4.39 -0.86 -1.65
C TRP A 6 4.05 -2.03 -0.73
N GLY A 7 5.09 -2.64 -0.15
CA GLY A 7 4.96 -3.64 0.89
C GLY A 7 6.16 -3.61 1.82
N THR A 8 5.89 -3.72 3.11
CA THR A 8 6.87 -3.60 4.20
C THR A 8 6.77 -4.74 5.21
N ARG A 9 5.90 -5.73 4.97
CA ARG A 9 5.86 -6.96 5.76
C ARG A 9 6.92 -7.93 5.26
N GLY A 10 7.43 -8.76 6.17
CA GLY A 10 8.31 -9.87 5.84
C GLY A 10 7.52 -11.07 5.32
N SER A 11 7.76 -12.23 5.94
CA SER A 11 7.41 -13.56 5.43
C SER A 11 5.95 -13.79 5.03
N ILE A 12 4.97 -13.16 5.65
CA ILE A 12 3.55 -13.39 5.33
C ILE A 12 2.80 -12.07 5.23
N PRO A 13 2.07 -11.81 4.12
CA PRO A 13 1.13 -10.72 4.05
C PRO A 13 -0.03 -11.02 5.01
N VAL A 14 -0.12 -10.26 6.10
CA VAL A 14 -1.18 -10.42 7.11
C VAL A 14 -2.02 -9.16 7.12
N SER A 15 -3.33 -9.33 6.92
CA SER A 15 -4.32 -8.26 7.10
C SER A 15 -4.46 -7.92 8.59
N LEU A 16 -5.03 -6.75 8.88
CA LEU A 16 -5.50 -6.48 10.25
C LEU A 16 -6.48 -7.58 10.69
N THR A 17 -6.36 -8.01 11.93
CA THR A 17 -7.30 -8.94 12.55
C THR A 17 -8.56 -8.19 13.02
N ALA A 18 -9.67 -8.89 13.26
CA ALA A 18 -10.87 -8.26 13.81
C ALA A 18 -10.61 -7.54 15.16
N PRO A 19 -9.81 -8.09 16.09
CA PRO A 19 -9.37 -7.36 17.28
C PRO A 19 -8.61 -6.07 16.97
N ASP A 20 -7.70 -6.08 15.99
CA ASP A 20 -6.96 -4.87 15.60
C ASP A 20 -7.90 -3.77 15.10
N VAL A 21 -8.85 -4.14 14.23
CA VAL A 21 -9.86 -3.20 13.71
C VAL A 21 -10.71 -2.64 14.85
N ARG A 22 -11.17 -3.49 15.77
CA ARG A 22 -11.95 -3.06 16.93
C ARG A 22 -11.17 -2.07 17.81
N ALA A 23 -9.89 -2.36 18.08
CA ALA A 23 -9.05 -1.48 18.89
C ALA A 23 -8.91 -0.08 18.28
N LYS A 24 -8.81 0.01 16.95
CA LYS A 24 -8.72 1.28 16.22
C LYS A 24 -10.02 2.06 16.26
N ILE A 25 -11.16 1.39 16.10
CA ILE A 25 -12.49 2.01 16.26
C ILE A 25 -12.64 2.60 17.67
N VAL A 26 -12.30 1.82 18.70
CA VAL A 26 -12.37 2.31 20.09
C VAL A 26 -11.46 3.52 20.30
N ARG A 27 -10.21 3.47 19.79
CA ARG A 27 -9.27 4.59 19.89
C ARG A 27 -9.77 5.84 19.17
N ALA A 28 -10.36 5.69 17.98
CA ALA A 28 -10.98 6.80 17.26
C ALA A 28 -12.17 7.39 18.05
N LEU A 29 -13.01 6.56 18.68
CA LEU A 29 -14.15 7.06 19.46
C LEU A 29 -13.72 7.75 20.77
N GLN A 30 -12.64 7.30 21.41
CA GLN A 30 -12.10 7.96 22.60
C GLN A 30 -11.62 9.39 22.31
N GLY A 31 -11.10 9.65 21.12
CA GLY A 31 -10.65 10.99 20.69
C GLY A 31 -11.78 11.91 20.22
N ALA A 32 -13.00 11.40 20.01
CA ALA A 32 -14.11 12.14 19.41
C ALA A 32 -14.86 13.05 20.42
N THR A 33 -14.27 13.33 21.58
CA THR A 33 -14.93 14.14 22.62
C THR A 33 -15.16 15.57 22.11
N GLY A 34 -16.42 16.01 22.10
CA GLY A 34 -16.80 17.33 21.61
C GLY A 34 -17.02 17.42 20.09
N ILE A 35 -16.86 16.32 19.36
CA ILE A 35 -17.25 16.22 17.95
C ILE A 35 -18.75 15.89 17.88
N ASP A 36 -19.48 16.60 17.03
CA ASP A 36 -20.87 16.26 16.73
C ASP A 36 -20.91 15.05 15.79
N LEU A 37 -21.11 13.87 16.37
CA LEU A 37 -21.23 12.61 15.61
C LEU A 37 -22.60 12.46 14.92
N ALA A 38 -23.51 13.43 15.04
CA ALA A 38 -24.74 13.48 14.24
C ALA A 38 -24.55 14.24 12.91
N ASP A 39 -23.48 15.04 12.77
CA ASP A 39 -23.15 15.77 11.55
C ASP A 39 -22.10 15.01 10.71
N PRO A 40 -22.45 14.51 9.51
CA PRO A 40 -21.51 13.84 8.61
C PRO A 40 -20.28 14.68 8.25
N ALA A 41 -20.43 16.00 8.11
CA ALA A 41 -19.29 16.87 7.76
C ALA A 41 -18.29 16.99 8.91
N ALA A 42 -18.78 17.04 10.15
CA ALA A 42 -17.95 17.01 11.35
C ALA A 42 -17.21 15.67 11.52
N ILE A 43 -17.85 14.55 11.16
CA ILE A 43 -17.23 13.22 11.17
C ILE A 43 -16.07 13.15 10.18
N GLU A 44 -16.26 13.53 8.92
CA GLU A 44 -15.21 13.49 7.90
C GLU A 44 -14.03 14.38 8.30
N THR A 45 -14.30 15.60 8.77
CA THR A 45 -13.26 16.52 9.26
C THR A 45 -12.47 15.91 10.43
N TYR A 46 -13.15 15.21 11.34
CA TYR A 46 -12.50 14.52 12.45
C TYR A 46 -11.64 13.34 11.99
N VAL A 47 -12.15 12.52 11.06
CA VAL A 47 -11.43 11.36 10.51
C VAL A 47 -10.18 11.82 9.76
N ASP A 48 -10.26 12.90 8.98
CA ASP A 48 -9.11 13.49 8.28
C ASP A 48 -8.04 14.03 9.25
N ALA A 49 -8.44 14.42 10.47
CA ALA A 49 -7.53 14.88 11.51
C ALA A 49 -6.90 13.74 12.33
N LEU A 50 -7.40 12.50 12.22
CA LEU A 50 -6.84 11.36 12.95
C LEU A 50 -5.42 11.03 12.48
N GLY A 51 -4.59 10.58 13.42
CA GLY A 51 -3.27 10.02 13.10
C GLY A 51 -3.39 8.83 12.14
N PHE A 52 -2.42 8.69 11.23
CA PHE A 52 -2.39 7.58 10.26
C PHE A 52 -2.42 6.20 10.93
N ASP A 53 -1.90 6.06 12.14
CA ASP A 53 -1.94 4.80 12.89
C ASP A 53 -3.37 4.39 13.31
N VAL A 54 -4.30 5.35 13.38
CA VAL A 54 -5.73 5.13 13.67
C VAL A 54 -6.54 5.04 12.38
N ALA A 55 -6.45 6.03 11.50
CA ALA A 55 -7.24 6.11 10.27
C ALA A 55 -6.72 5.23 9.13
N GLY A 56 -5.41 4.93 9.11
CA GLY A 56 -4.75 4.10 8.11
C GLY A 56 -4.07 2.89 8.72
N THR A 57 -3.40 2.06 7.93
CA THR A 57 -2.63 0.91 8.45
C THR A 57 -1.28 0.82 7.77
N PHE A 58 -0.29 0.31 8.50
CA PHE A 58 1.01 -0.03 7.93
C PHE A 58 1.02 -1.48 7.44
N GLY A 59 1.64 -1.69 6.27
CA GLY A 59 1.87 -3.03 5.75
C GLY A 59 0.59 -3.74 5.26
N GLY A 60 0.66 -5.07 5.21
CA GLY A 60 -0.34 -5.95 4.59
C GLY A 60 0.19 -6.63 3.34
N HIS A 61 1.09 -5.94 2.64
CA HIS A 61 1.87 -6.48 1.54
C HIS A 61 3.30 -6.83 1.97
N SER A 62 3.83 -7.94 1.42
CA SER A 62 5.22 -8.35 1.58
C SER A 62 6.16 -7.50 0.73
N ALA A 63 7.47 -7.59 1.01
CA ALA A 63 8.53 -6.73 0.49
C ALA A 63 8.35 -6.31 -0.98
N CYS A 64 8.14 -5.01 -1.19
CA CYS A 64 8.14 -4.39 -2.51
C CYS A 64 8.38 -2.89 -2.37
N LEU A 65 9.48 -2.40 -2.92
CA LEU A 65 9.84 -0.98 -2.93
C LEU A 65 10.01 -0.50 -4.36
N GLN A 66 9.69 0.76 -4.60
CA GLN A 66 9.91 1.43 -5.87
C GLN A 66 10.77 2.68 -5.66
N ILE A 67 11.83 2.79 -6.44
CA ILE A 67 12.56 4.04 -6.60
C ILE A 67 11.98 4.75 -7.83
N GLU A 68 11.38 5.92 -7.60
CA GLU A 68 10.80 6.73 -8.67
C GLU A 68 11.92 7.48 -9.41
N THR A 69 12.02 7.27 -10.73
CA THR A 69 12.98 7.95 -11.63
C THR A 69 12.43 9.27 -12.20
N GLY A 70 11.12 9.51 -12.05
CA GLY A 70 10.41 10.64 -12.66
C GLY A 70 9.96 10.41 -14.10
N GLY A 71 10.35 9.28 -14.72
CA GLY A 71 9.97 8.90 -16.09
C GLY A 71 9.05 7.68 -16.17
N ARG A 72 9.22 6.89 -17.23
CA ARG A 72 8.52 5.62 -17.50
C ARG A 72 9.33 4.39 -17.13
N GLU A 73 10.44 4.61 -16.43
CA GLU A 73 11.33 3.57 -15.91
C GLU A 73 11.14 3.46 -14.39
N HIS A 74 10.97 2.24 -13.91
CA HIS A 74 10.68 1.97 -12.50
C HIS A 74 11.75 1.00 -11.98
N LEU A 75 12.46 1.40 -10.94
CA LEU A 75 13.36 0.50 -10.23
C LEU A 75 12.57 -0.14 -9.10
N VAL A 76 12.33 -1.44 -9.20
CA VAL A 76 11.54 -2.22 -8.26
C VAL A 76 12.47 -3.13 -7.48
N LEU A 77 12.45 -3.02 -6.15
CA LEU A 77 13.18 -3.89 -5.24
C LEU A 77 12.18 -4.90 -4.67
N ASP A 78 12.40 -6.17 -4.98
CA ASP A 78 11.54 -7.31 -4.64
C ASP A 78 10.13 -7.26 -5.25
N LEU A 79 9.62 -8.45 -5.57
CA LEU A 79 8.31 -8.68 -6.17
C LEU A 79 7.38 -9.41 -5.18
N GLY A 80 7.42 -9.01 -3.92
CA GLY A 80 6.43 -9.41 -2.94
C GLY A 80 5.04 -8.91 -3.32
N THR A 81 4.03 -9.23 -2.50
CA THR A 81 2.62 -8.96 -2.82
C THR A 81 2.30 -7.47 -3.05
N GLY A 82 3.17 -6.55 -2.64
CA GLY A 82 3.05 -5.11 -2.91
C GLY A 82 3.13 -4.76 -4.39
N VAL A 83 3.79 -5.61 -5.21
CA VAL A 83 3.93 -5.36 -6.66
C VAL A 83 2.58 -5.32 -7.37
N ARG A 84 1.56 -6.01 -6.86
CA ARG A 84 0.20 -5.94 -7.40
C ARG A 84 -0.35 -4.52 -7.34
N ALA A 85 -0.22 -3.85 -6.18
CA ALA A 85 -0.66 -2.47 -6.01
C ALA A 85 0.16 -1.49 -6.87
N LEU A 86 1.47 -1.72 -6.98
CA LEU A 86 2.34 -0.98 -7.90
C LEU A 86 1.82 -1.06 -9.34
N GLY A 87 1.56 -2.28 -9.84
CA GLY A 87 1.08 -2.49 -11.20
C GLY A 87 -0.25 -1.80 -11.48
N GLN A 88 -1.21 -1.90 -10.55
CA GLN A 88 -2.50 -1.21 -10.69
C GLN A 88 -2.34 0.31 -10.71
N GLN A 89 -1.45 0.89 -9.88
CA GLN A 89 -1.21 2.33 -9.92
C GLN A 89 -0.56 2.76 -11.25
N MET A 90 0.40 1.98 -11.77
CA MET A 90 1.05 2.34 -13.03
C MET A 90 0.08 2.28 -14.21
N LEU A 91 -0.81 1.28 -14.23
CA LEU A 91 -1.87 1.17 -15.24
C LEU A 91 -2.89 2.30 -15.13
N ALA A 92 -3.32 2.67 -13.92
CA ALA A 92 -4.21 3.81 -13.72
C ALA A 92 -3.57 5.14 -14.15
N ARG A 93 -2.25 5.29 -13.95
CA ARG A 93 -1.53 6.52 -14.27
C ARG A 93 -1.22 6.68 -15.75
N PHE A 94 -0.78 5.61 -16.42
CA PHE A 94 -0.27 5.69 -17.80
C PHE A 94 -1.19 5.05 -18.84
N GLY A 95 -2.14 4.22 -18.42
CA GLY A 95 -2.97 3.41 -19.31
C GLY A 95 -2.28 2.11 -19.75
N PRO A 96 -3.05 1.08 -20.14
CA PRO A 96 -2.50 -0.23 -20.50
C PRO A 96 -1.77 -0.25 -21.86
N GLN A 97 -2.02 0.72 -22.76
CA GLN A 97 -1.39 0.79 -24.08
C GLN A 97 -0.04 1.50 -24.09
N VAL A 98 0.43 1.97 -22.93
CA VAL A 98 1.59 2.86 -22.80
C VAL A 98 2.73 2.08 -22.13
N PRO A 99 3.69 1.51 -22.90
CA PRO A 99 4.75 0.66 -22.36
C PRO A 99 5.54 1.30 -21.21
N GLN A 100 5.85 0.52 -20.19
CA GLN A 100 6.68 0.95 -19.06
C GLN A 100 7.85 0.00 -18.92
N THR A 101 8.99 0.49 -18.46
CA THR A 101 10.15 -0.34 -18.17
C THR A 101 10.24 -0.58 -16.67
N TYR A 102 10.32 -1.84 -16.25
CA TYR A 102 10.49 -2.23 -14.85
C TYR A 102 11.83 -2.94 -14.68
N HIS A 103 12.77 -2.30 -14.00
CA HIS A 103 14.03 -2.90 -13.58
C HIS A 103 13.81 -3.57 -12.23
N VAL A 104 13.79 -4.90 -12.20
CA VAL A 104 13.55 -5.66 -10.98
C VAL A 104 14.86 -6.14 -10.39
N PHE A 105 15.07 -5.83 -9.11
CA PHE A 105 16.16 -6.34 -8.31
C PHE A 105 15.58 -7.19 -7.18
N LEU A 106 15.86 -8.49 -7.23
CA LEU A 106 15.47 -9.41 -6.16
C LEU A 106 16.62 -9.47 -5.15
N SER A 107 16.33 -9.17 -3.89
CA SER A 107 17.33 -9.26 -2.82
C SER A 107 17.72 -10.72 -2.55
N HIS A 108 16.75 -11.62 -2.62
CA HIS A 108 16.89 -13.08 -2.53
C HIS A 108 15.60 -13.75 -3.02
N LEU A 109 15.56 -15.09 -3.03
CA LEU A 109 14.47 -15.87 -3.63
C LEU A 109 13.55 -16.55 -2.60
N HIS A 110 13.31 -15.90 -1.45
CA HIS A 110 12.23 -16.35 -0.58
C HIS A 110 10.86 -16.06 -1.19
N TRP A 111 9.87 -16.86 -0.82
CA TRP A 111 8.54 -16.82 -1.43
C TRP A 111 7.89 -15.44 -1.32
N ASP A 112 8.02 -14.79 -0.18
CA ASP A 112 7.46 -13.46 0.11
C ASP A 112 8.07 -12.33 -0.74
N HIS A 113 9.19 -12.59 -1.42
CA HIS A 113 9.87 -11.68 -2.35
C HIS A 113 9.53 -11.91 -3.82
N ILE A 114 8.84 -13.00 -4.17
CA ILE A 114 8.50 -13.35 -5.57
C ILE A 114 7.02 -13.66 -5.80
N MET A 115 6.27 -13.94 -4.73
CA MET A 115 4.87 -14.39 -4.80
C MET A 115 3.91 -13.35 -5.39
N GLY A 116 4.32 -12.09 -5.49
CA GLY A 116 3.51 -11.03 -6.10
C GLY A 116 3.56 -11.04 -7.64
N LEU A 117 4.60 -11.64 -8.24
CA LEU A 117 4.81 -11.63 -9.69
C LEU A 117 3.62 -12.14 -10.50
N PRO A 118 2.94 -13.26 -10.13
CA PRO A 118 1.76 -13.73 -10.86
C PRO A 118 0.59 -12.74 -10.92
N PHE A 119 0.58 -11.74 -10.03
CA PHE A 119 -0.47 -10.72 -9.94
C PHE A 119 -0.01 -9.35 -10.45
N PHE A 120 1.19 -9.27 -11.05
CA PHE A 120 1.70 -8.05 -11.64
C PHE A 120 1.25 -7.94 -13.10
N THR A 121 0.02 -7.46 -13.31
CA THR A 121 -0.59 -7.32 -14.64
C THR A 121 0.35 -6.79 -15.75
N PRO A 122 1.22 -5.79 -15.51
CA PRO A 122 2.13 -5.28 -16.55
C PRO A 122 3.09 -6.29 -17.18
N VAL A 123 3.33 -7.49 -16.63
CA VAL A 123 4.14 -8.52 -17.31
C VAL A 123 3.36 -9.31 -18.37
N TYR A 124 2.05 -9.13 -18.46
CA TYR A 124 1.17 -9.92 -19.32
C TYR A 124 0.55 -9.14 -20.49
N ILE A 125 0.78 -7.83 -20.58
CA ILE A 125 0.15 -6.92 -21.56
C ILE A 125 1.16 -6.06 -22.29
#